data_AF-A0AAV8HX01-F1
#
_entry.id   AF-A0AAV8HX01-F1
#
_cell.length_a   1.000
_cell.length_b   1.000
_cell.length_c   1.000
_cell.angle_alpha   90.00
_cell.angle_beta   90.00
_cell.angle_gamma   90.00
#
_symmetry.space_group_name_H-M   'P 1'
#
loop_
_entity.id
_entity.type
_entity.pdbx_description
1 polymer ?
#
loop_
_entity_poly.entity_id
_entity_poly.type
_entity_poly.pdbx_seq_one_letter_code
_entity_poly.pdbx_strand_id
1 'polypeptide(L)'
;MAEYFNQKSGLSDKVPLGSFNSMFSFNGCWKTDAAGTKTLAMDGYSVPVYKAKLVNPNLVLDKDVKRAVPAIWDPPSLASFIENYGTHIITSVTIGGKDEVFVKLHASSQLSLSEFENYVKEVGDQRYSNLENQSTTVPINYKEKDITVIFRRRGGCDLVQNHEQWTNTVQFAPDIISMTFIPIISLLEDLPGKRHLERAIDLYLEYKPPIEELHYFLDFQMQRVWAPAPNSIPGNLRKEPVCPSLQLSLMSKNKLYVSPEQISVGRRPVTGLRLSLEGSKHNRLAIHLQHLASLPKILLPHWDSHIAIGPPKWHGPEEQDSRWFEPIKYKNFAHVSTAPIEHSDSTIGDLSGVFIVTGAQLGVWDFGAKSVLHLKLLFSKVPGCTVRRSVWDHSPAPSLSTEEASSSASGSGSKSASGSGSSDGANKLLKIVDMSEMLKGPADPPGHWVVTGAKLGVERERIVVRVKYSLLNY
;
A
#
# COMPACT_ATOMS: atom_id res chain seq x y z
N MET A 1 -0.79 21.29 2.05
CA MET A 1 -0.71 21.64 0.61
C MET A 1 -1.85 21.04 -0.21
N ALA A 2 -2.13 19.73 -0.13
CA ALA A 2 -3.25 19.12 -0.87
C ALA A 2 -4.60 19.81 -0.60
N GLU A 3 -4.92 20.06 0.67
CA GLU A 3 -6.13 20.80 1.06
C GLU A 3 -6.24 22.19 0.41
N TYR A 4 -5.13 22.93 0.32
CA TYR A 4 -5.09 24.22 -0.38
C TYR A 4 -5.41 24.10 -1.87
N PHE A 5 -4.91 23.05 -2.54
CA PHE A 5 -5.25 22.76 -3.94
C PHE A 5 -6.73 22.40 -4.10
N ASN A 6 -7.28 21.62 -3.18
CA ASN A 6 -8.68 21.22 -3.20
C ASN A 6 -9.59 22.43 -2.98
N GLN A 7 -9.26 23.31 -2.02
CA GLN A 7 -9.97 24.57 -1.79
C GLN A 7 -9.93 25.49 -3.02
N LYS A 8 -8.77 25.63 -3.68
CA LYS A 8 -8.65 26.36 -4.96
C LYS A 8 -9.53 25.76 -6.06
N SER A 9 -9.80 24.46 -5.98
CA SER A 9 -10.65 23.70 -6.91
C SER A 9 -12.13 23.66 -6.47
N GLY A 10 -12.51 24.39 -5.41
CA GLY A 10 -13.88 24.45 -4.91
C GLY A 10 -14.33 23.25 -4.08
N LEU A 11 -13.39 22.44 -3.57
CA LEU A 11 -13.64 21.23 -2.81
C LEU A 11 -13.10 21.36 -1.38
N SER A 12 -13.80 20.75 -0.41
CA SER A 12 -13.42 20.75 1.01
C SER A 12 -12.65 19.49 1.43
N ASP A 13 -12.49 18.53 0.53
CA ASP A 13 -11.88 17.23 0.85
C ASP A 13 -10.39 17.35 1.13
N LYS A 14 -9.85 16.38 1.87
CA LYS A 14 -8.42 16.31 2.21
C LYS A 14 -7.61 15.39 1.29
N VAL A 15 -8.29 14.53 0.53
CA VAL A 15 -7.64 13.56 -0.36
C VAL A 15 -6.97 14.31 -1.53
N PRO A 16 -5.68 14.09 -1.81
CA PRO A 16 -5.00 14.83 -2.88
C PRO A 16 -5.58 14.51 -4.25
N LEU A 17 -6.00 15.53 -5.00
CA LEU A 17 -6.56 15.36 -6.35
C LEU A 17 -5.49 15.09 -7.42
N GLY A 18 -5.93 14.69 -8.61
CA GLY A 18 -5.05 14.48 -9.77
C GLY A 18 -4.24 15.72 -10.15
N SER A 19 -4.82 16.92 -10.01
CA SER A 19 -4.15 18.20 -10.27
C SER A 19 -2.95 18.41 -9.34
N PHE A 20 -3.15 18.25 -8.02
CA PHE A 20 -2.07 18.33 -7.03
C PHE A 20 -0.97 17.31 -7.33
N ASN A 21 -1.34 16.05 -7.59
CA ASN A 21 -0.38 15.01 -7.92
C ASN A 21 0.44 15.34 -9.17
N SER A 22 -0.20 15.83 -10.24
CA SER A 22 0.48 16.20 -11.47
C SER A 22 1.47 17.37 -11.27
N MET A 23 1.09 18.38 -10.48
CA MET A 23 1.97 19.53 -10.21
C MET A 23 3.25 19.12 -9.47
N PHE A 24 3.13 18.23 -8.47
CA PHE A 24 4.28 17.72 -7.72
C PHE A 24 4.88 16.43 -8.29
N SER A 25 4.39 15.92 -9.43
CA SER A 25 4.81 14.64 -10.03
C SER A 25 4.75 13.46 -9.04
N PHE A 26 3.62 13.35 -8.33
CA PHE A 26 3.27 12.21 -7.47
C PHE A 26 2.48 11.17 -8.26
N ASN A 27 2.93 9.92 -8.22
CA ASN A 27 2.39 8.84 -9.05
C ASN A 27 1.91 7.63 -8.23
N GLY A 28 1.99 7.67 -6.90
CA GLY A 28 1.67 6.55 -6.02
C GLY A 28 0.46 6.78 -5.12
N CYS A 29 0.30 5.88 -4.16
CA CYS A 29 -0.58 6.09 -3.01
C CYS A 29 -0.10 7.31 -2.24
N TRP A 30 -1.03 8.23 -1.89
CA TRP A 30 -0.65 9.50 -1.27
C TRP A 30 0.05 9.33 0.08
N LYS A 31 -0.22 8.23 0.81
CA LYS A 31 0.45 7.93 2.10
C LYS A 31 1.95 7.67 1.90
N THR A 32 2.31 6.95 0.84
CA THR A 32 3.71 6.67 0.49
C THR A 32 4.42 7.93 0.02
N ASP A 33 3.75 8.71 -0.84
CA ASP A 33 4.27 9.99 -1.33
C ASP A 33 4.48 11.00 -0.18
N ALA A 34 3.57 11.02 0.79
CA ALA A 34 3.69 11.83 2.00
C ALA A 34 4.85 11.38 2.89
N ALA A 35 5.04 10.07 3.10
CA ALA A 35 6.13 9.54 3.91
C ALA A 35 7.53 9.87 3.35
N GLY A 36 7.66 9.95 2.01
CA GLY A 36 8.90 10.36 1.34
C GLY A 36 9.13 11.87 1.27
N THR A 37 8.15 12.69 1.66
CA THR A 37 8.19 14.15 1.48
C THR A 37 8.26 14.88 2.82
N LYS A 38 9.28 15.72 3.00
CA LYS A 38 9.44 16.57 4.18
C LYS A 38 8.58 17.83 4.09
N THR A 39 8.74 18.58 3.01
CA THR A 39 8.09 19.89 2.80
C THR A 39 7.80 20.10 1.33
N LEU A 40 6.71 20.81 1.04
CA LEU A 40 6.32 21.24 -0.30
C LEU A 40 6.22 22.76 -0.34
N ALA A 41 6.63 23.35 -1.46
CA ALA A 41 6.42 24.76 -1.74
C ALA A 41 6.00 24.96 -3.20
N MET A 42 5.33 26.09 -3.44
CA MET A 42 5.04 26.57 -4.78
C MET A 42 5.21 28.08 -4.84
N ASP A 43 5.67 28.58 -5.96
CA ASP A 43 5.73 30.00 -6.25
C ASP A 43 5.46 30.24 -7.74
N GLY A 44 4.82 31.37 -8.07
CA GLY A 44 4.61 31.74 -9.46
C GLY A 44 3.43 32.64 -9.74
N TYR A 45 3.24 32.87 -11.03
CA TYR A 45 2.34 33.89 -11.54
C TYR A 45 1.22 33.26 -12.37
N SER A 46 0.05 33.88 -12.28
CA SER A 46 -1.12 33.52 -13.06
C SER A 46 -1.71 34.78 -13.67
N VAL A 47 -1.90 34.75 -14.98
CA VAL A 47 -2.49 35.83 -15.79
C VAL A 47 -3.85 35.36 -16.27
N PRO A 48 -4.93 35.54 -15.49
CA PRO A 48 -6.27 35.19 -15.92
C PRO A 48 -6.75 36.16 -17.00
N VAL A 49 -7.27 35.63 -18.11
CA VAL A 49 -7.84 36.43 -19.21
C VAL A 49 -9.35 36.45 -19.09
N TYR A 50 -9.99 35.29 -18.96
CA TYR A 50 -11.43 35.19 -18.72
C TYR A 50 -11.80 33.93 -17.93
N LYS A 51 -12.99 33.94 -17.35
CA LYS A 51 -13.53 32.83 -16.56
C LYS A 51 -14.91 32.45 -17.05
N ALA A 52 -15.07 31.20 -17.47
CA ALA A 52 -16.37 30.62 -17.77
C ALA A 52 -16.85 29.81 -16.56
N LYS A 53 -18.09 30.05 -16.11
CA LYS A 53 -18.66 29.39 -14.93
C LYS A 53 -20.12 29.03 -15.20
N LEU A 54 -20.53 27.85 -14.74
CA LEU A 54 -21.93 27.45 -14.71
C LEU A 54 -22.70 28.36 -13.75
N VAL A 55 -23.73 29.03 -14.28
CA VAL A 55 -24.56 29.98 -13.53
C VAL A 55 -25.77 29.32 -12.86
N ASN A 56 -26.22 28.17 -13.39
CA ASN A 56 -27.36 27.45 -12.85
C ASN A 56 -26.92 26.58 -11.66
N PRO A 57 -27.45 26.78 -10.45
CA PRO A 57 -27.15 25.93 -9.30
C PRO A 57 -27.80 24.54 -9.40
N ASN A 58 -28.90 24.41 -10.14
CA ASN A 58 -29.69 23.18 -10.24
C ASN A 58 -29.22 22.33 -11.42
N LEU A 59 -28.00 21.79 -11.32
CA LEU A 59 -27.45 20.91 -12.33
C LEU A 59 -28.16 19.56 -12.32
N VAL A 60 -28.53 19.06 -13.50
CA VAL A 60 -29.18 17.76 -13.67
C VAL A 60 -28.29 16.90 -14.55
N LEU A 61 -27.99 15.68 -14.08
CA LEU A 61 -27.27 14.70 -14.87
C LEU A 61 -28.13 14.17 -16.01
N ASP A 62 -27.49 14.01 -17.17
CA ASP A 62 -28.09 13.34 -18.32
C ASP A 62 -28.59 11.93 -17.93
N LYS A 63 -29.69 11.51 -18.57
CA LYS A 63 -30.34 10.22 -18.29
C LYS A 63 -29.40 9.05 -18.54
N ASP A 64 -28.51 9.16 -19.51
CA ASP A 64 -27.57 8.10 -19.85
C ASP A 64 -26.47 7.95 -18.79
N VAL A 65 -26.01 9.06 -18.19
CA VAL A 65 -25.09 9.03 -17.04
C VAL A 65 -25.75 8.33 -15.85
N LYS A 66 -27.01 8.65 -15.56
CA LYS A 66 -27.76 7.99 -14.47
C LYS A 66 -27.95 6.49 -14.73
N ARG A 67 -28.24 6.10 -15.98
CA ARG A 67 -28.39 4.69 -16.39
C ARG A 67 -27.09 3.91 -16.28
N ALA A 68 -25.94 4.56 -16.48
CA ALA A 68 -24.64 3.92 -16.38
C ALA A 68 -24.21 3.59 -14.94
N VAL A 69 -24.89 4.13 -13.91
CA VAL A 69 -24.56 3.85 -12.50
C VAL A 69 -24.92 2.39 -12.15
N PRO A 70 -23.94 1.54 -11.77
CA PRO A 70 -24.21 0.14 -11.46
C PRO A 70 -25.05 -0.01 -10.19
N ALA A 71 -26.11 -0.83 -10.25
CA ALA A 71 -27.00 -1.05 -9.11
C ALA A 71 -26.39 -1.90 -7.97
N ILE A 72 -25.34 -2.68 -8.28
CA ILE A 72 -24.64 -3.56 -7.35
C ILE A 72 -23.13 -3.28 -7.39
N TRP A 73 -22.39 -3.82 -6.43
CA TRP A 73 -20.92 -3.81 -6.49
C TRP A 73 -20.42 -4.67 -7.66
N ASP A 74 -20.22 -4.02 -8.81
CA ASP A 74 -19.68 -4.63 -10.02
C ASP A 74 -18.40 -3.93 -10.47
N PRO A 75 -17.22 -4.47 -10.13
CA PRO A 75 -15.94 -3.82 -10.38
C PRO A 75 -15.70 -3.39 -11.83
N PRO A 76 -16.01 -4.20 -12.88
CA PRO A 76 -15.85 -3.76 -14.27
C PRO A 76 -16.74 -2.58 -14.63
N SER A 77 -18.03 -2.62 -14.27
CA SER A 77 -18.96 -1.53 -14.57
C SER A 77 -18.64 -0.26 -13.78
N LEU A 78 -18.19 -0.38 -12.53
CA LEU A 78 -17.76 0.76 -11.71
C LEU A 78 -16.48 1.41 -12.26
N ALA A 79 -15.50 0.61 -12.66
CA ALA A 79 -14.29 1.11 -13.29
C ALA A 79 -14.60 1.83 -14.62
N SER A 80 -15.43 1.20 -15.46
CA SER A 80 -15.88 1.79 -16.72
C SER A 80 -16.66 3.09 -16.52
N PHE A 81 -17.48 3.21 -15.47
CA PHE A 81 -18.14 4.47 -15.14
C PHE A 81 -17.11 5.57 -14.83
N ILE A 82 -16.13 5.28 -13.96
CA ILE A 82 -15.09 6.25 -13.57
C ILE A 82 -14.23 6.65 -14.78
N GLU A 83 -13.89 5.70 -15.65
CA GLU A 83 -13.13 5.95 -16.88
C GLU A 83 -13.91 6.85 -17.86
N ASN A 84 -15.20 6.56 -18.09
CA ASN A 84 -16.00 7.26 -19.09
C ASN A 84 -16.51 8.63 -18.62
N TYR A 85 -16.88 8.77 -17.34
CA TYR A 85 -17.53 9.98 -16.81
C TYR A 85 -16.67 10.77 -15.83
N GLY A 86 -15.58 10.18 -15.33
CA GLY A 86 -14.75 10.77 -14.30
C GLY A 86 -15.40 10.73 -12.91
N THR A 87 -14.75 11.42 -11.96
CA THR A 87 -15.17 11.48 -10.55
C THR A 87 -15.89 12.79 -10.20
N HIS A 88 -15.69 13.83 -11.01
CA HIS A 88 -16.10 15.19 -10.73
C HIS A 88 -16.61 15.89 -11.99
N ILE A 89 -17.50 16.86 -11.81
CA ILE A 89 -18.02 17.72 -12.87
C ILE A 89 -17.34 19.09 -12.77
N ILE A 90 -16.85 19.60 -13.90
CA ILE A 90 -16.27 20.94 -13.98
C ILE A 90 -17.39 21.98 -13.88
N THR A 91 -17.29 22.88 -12.88
CA THR A 91 -18.26 23.96 -12.65
C THR A 91 -17.77 25.32 -13.11
N SER A 92 -16.46 25.52 -13.17
CA SER A 92 -15.86 26.69 -13.82
C SER A 92 -14.48 26.38 -14.36
N VAL A 93 -14.08 27.11 -15.40
CA VAL A 93 -12.74 27.11 -15.96
C VAL A 93 -12.25 28.54 -16.03
N THR A 94 -11.01 28.77 -15.60
CA THR A 94 -10.31 30.04 -15.79
C THR A 94 -9.30 29.82 -16.91
N ILE A 95 -9.32 30.71 -17.90
CA ILE A 95 -8.49 30.65 -19.11
C ILE A 95 -7.52 31.83 -19.10
N GLY A 96 -6.27 31.56 -19.44
CA GLY A 96 -5.19 32.55 -19.45
C GLY A 96 -3.82 31.89 -19.48
N GLY A 97 -2.88 32.42 -18.70
CA GLY A 97 -1.51 31.95 -18.61
C GLY A 97 -1.11 31.64 -17.17
N LYS A 98 -0.25 30.64 -17.00
CA LYS A 98 0.31 30.26 -15.71
C LYS A 98 1.78 29.87 -15.87
N ASP A 99 2.64 30.41 -15.02
CA ASP A 99 4.06 30.05 -14.94
C ASP A 99 4.39 29.85 -13.47
N GLU A 100 4.48 28.59 -13.06
CA GLU A 100 4.65 28.18 -11.66
C GLU A 100 5.82 27.23 -11.49
N VAL A 101 6.48 27.35 -10.34
CA VAL A 101 7.52 26.47 -9.84
C VAL A 101 6.97 25.71 -8.64
N PHE A 102 7.16 24.39 -8.67
CA PHE A 102 6.87 23.49 -7.56
C PHE A 102 8.16 22.91 -7.02
N VAL A 103 8.36 23.00 -5.70
CA VAL A 103 9.57 22.53 -5.04
C VAL A 103 9.21 21.48 -4.01
N LYS A 104 9.90 20.34 -4.08
CA LYS A 104 9.77 19.21 -3.14
C LYS A 104 11.04 19.03 -2.35
N LEU A 105 10.93 19.06 -1.03
CA LEU A 105 11.99 18.66 -0.11
C LEU A 105 11.74 17.21 0.32
N HIS A 106 12.66 16.30 0.02
CA HIS A 106 12.52 14.89 0.39
C HIS A 106 12.82 14.67 1.87
N ALA A 107 12.25 13.60 2.44
CA ALA A 107 12.40 13.23 3.86
C ALA A 107 13.85 13.01 4.31
N SER A 108 14.74 12.60 3.40
CA SER A 108 16.17 12.40 3.65
C SER A 108 16.97 13.70 3.80
N SER A 109 16.40 14.83 3.37
CA SER A 109 17.11 16.10 3.36
C SER A 109 17.36 16.65 4.77
N GLN A 110 18.60 17.08 5.00
CA GLN A 110 19.05 17.70 6.25
C GLN A 110 18.78 19.21 6.32
N LEU A 111 18.21 19.80 5.26
CA LEU A 111 17.91 21.22 5.23
C LEU A 111 16.89 21.63 6.29
N SER A 112 17.11 22.79 6.89
CA SER A 112 16.14 23.48 7.72
C SER A 112 15.03 24.12 6.87
N LEU A 113 13.91 24.48 7.51
CA LEU A 113 12.80 25.15 6.82
C LEU A 113 13.21 26.53 6.28
N SER A 114 14.02 27.30 7.01
CA SER A 114 14.47 28.62 6.57
C SER A 114 15.40 28.56 5.36
N GLU A 115 16.33 27.60 5.33
CA GLU A 115 17.17 27.35 4.14
C GLU A 115 16.32 26.93 2.93
N PHE A 116 15.30 26.12 3.17
CA PHE A 116 14.37 25.71 2.12
C PHE A 116 13.53 26.88 1.59
N GLU A 117 13.00 27.74 2.45
CA GLU A 117 12.26 28.95 2.07
C GLU A 117 13.14 29.91 1.26
N ASN A 118 14.38 30.15 1.71
CA ASN A 118 15.34 30.97 0.98
C ASN A 118 15.64 30.38 -0.40
N TYR A 119 15.75 29.06 -0.50
CA TYR A 119 15.96 28.38 -1.78
C TYR A 119 14.77 28.55 -2.73
N VAL A 120 13.54 28.35 -2.23
CA VAL A 120 12.33 28.56 -3.05
C VAL A 120 12.28 29.99 -3.59
N LYS A 121 12.62 30.97 -2.74
CA LYS A 121 12.70 32.38 -3.14
C LYS A 121 13.75 32.61 -4.22
N GLU A 122 14.95 32.06 -4.07
CA GLU A 122 16.03 32.20 -5.06
C GLU A 122 15.61 31.63 -6.43
N VAL A 123 14.95 30.47 -6.45
CA VAL A 123 14.42 29.87 -7.69
C VAL A 123 13.36 30.76 -8.32
N GLY A 124 12.47 31.35 -7.52
CA GLY A 124 11.47 32.33 -7.98
C GLY A 124 12.13 33.58 -8.55
N ASP A 125 13.10 34.17 -7.84
CA ASP A 125 13.82 35.36 -8.26
C ASP A 125 14.55 35.13 -9.59
N GLN A 126 15.24 33.99 -9.74
CA GLN A 126 15.90 33.60 -11.00
C GLN A 126 14.91 33.39 -12.15
N ARG A 127 13.71 32.89 -11.85
CA ARG A 127 12.70 32.56 -12.87
C ARG A 127 11.93 33.78 -13.35
N TYR A 128 11.57 34.68 -12.44
CA TYR A 128 10.60 35.74 -12.68
C TYR A 128 11.21 37.14 -12.75
N SER A 129 12.46 37.34 -12.31
CA SER A 129 13.14 38.63 -12.42
C SER A 129 13.84 38.79 -13.77
N ASN A 130 13.69 39.97 -14.37
CA ASN A 130 14.44 40.38 -15.57
C ASN A 130 15.88 40.78 -15.23
N LEU A 131 16.66 39.88 -14.65
CA LEU A 131 18.07 40.15 -14.38
C LEU A 131 18.88 39.77 -15.62
N GLU A 132 18.88 40.64 -16.63
CA GLU A 132 19.80 40.56 -17.78
C GLU A 132 21.29 40.65 -17.35
N ASN A 133 21.59 40.95 -16.08
CA ASN A 133 22.96 41.14 -15.58
C ASN A 133 23.15 40.67 -14.13
N GLN A 134 23.11 39.36 -13.86
CA GLN A 134 23.90 38.81 -12.75
C GLN A 134 24.78 37.64 -13.20
N SER A 135 26.07 37.93 -13.12
CA SER A 135 27.21 37.03 -13.15
C SER A 135 26.96 35.73 -12.39
N THR A 136 27.12 34.61 -13.09
CA THR A 136 27.53 33.27 -12.60
C THR A 136 27.56 33.15 -11.07
N THR A 137 26.39 33.12 -10.44
CA THR A 137 26.27 32.57 -9.10
C THR A 137 26.44 31.08 -9.30
N VAL A 138 27.52 30.53 -8.73
CA VAL A 138 27.86 29.10 -8.81
C VAL A 138 26.57 28.31 -8.59
N PRO A 139 26.18 27.38 -9.48
CA PRO A 139 25.01 26.55 -9.24
C PRO A 139 25.30 25.81 -7.93
N ILE A 140 24.66 26.23 -6.85
CA ILE A 140 24.77 25.52 -5.59
C ILE A 140 24.33 24.10 -5.93
N ASN A 141 25.18 23.13 -5.61
CA ASN A 141 24.98 21.75 -6.05
C ASN A 141 23.86 21.10 -5.23
N TYR A 142 22.61 21.54 -5.44
CA TYR A 142 21.45 21.08 -4.68
C TYR A 142 21.03 19.65 -4.99
N LYS A 143 21.66 19.00 -6.00
CA LYS A 143 21.56 17.55 -6.17
C LYS A 143 22.04 16.80 -4.94
N GLU A 144 22.92 17.39 -4.13
CA GLU A 144 23.38 16.83 -2.85
C GLU A 144 22.41 17.07 -1.68
N LYS A 145 21.35 17.87 -1.87
CA LYS A 145 20.43 18.28 -0.79
C LYS A 145 19.05 17.62 -0.83
N ASP A 146 18.86 16.61 -1.69
CA ASP A 146 17.59 15.89 -1.86
C ASP A 146 16.39 16.83 -2.05
N ILE A 147 16.49 17.72 -3.05
CA ILE A 147 15.42 18.62 -3.49
C ILE A 147 15.04 18.33 -4.94
N THR A 148 13.76 18.47 -5.29
CA THR A 148 13.28 18.42 -6.68
C THR A 148 12.55 19.72 -7.02
N VAL A 149 12.94 20.36 -8.12
CA VAL A 149 12.30 21.55 -8.68
C VAL A 149 11.57 21.16 -9.96
N ILE A 150 10.31 21.59 -10.09
CA ILE A 150 9.44 21.26 -11.23
C ILE A 150 8.87 22.58 -11.77
N PHE A 151 9.20 22.91 -13.00
CA PHE A 151 8.64 24.04 -13.71
C PHE A 151 7.38 23.62 -14.47
N ARG A 152 6.28 24.35 -14.30
CA ARG A 152 5.01 24.11 -14.98
C ARG A 152 4.51 25.42 -15.58
N ARG A 153 4.58 25.52 -16.89
CA ARG A 153 4.02 26.63 -17.67
C ARG A 153 2.81 26.14 -18.48
N ARG A 154 1.76 26.96 -18.58
CA ARG A 154 0.56 26.74 -19.40
C ARG A 154 0.06 28.06 -19.98
N GLY A 155 -0.39 28.04 -21.23
CA GLY A 155 -0.81 29.24 -21.95
C GLY A 155 0.35 30.17 -22.31
N GLY A 156 0.14 31.02 -23.31
CA GLY A 156 1.19 31.80 -23.96
C GLY A 156 2.08 30.96 -24.88
N CYS A 157 3.18 31.56 -25.33
CA CYS A 157 4.16 30.91 -26.20
C CYS A 157 5.30 30.28 -25.39
N ASP A 158 5.38 28.95 -25.37
CA ASP A 158 6.39 28.21 -24.59
C ASP A 158 7.84 28.46 -25.04
N LEU A 159 8.04 29.00 -26.26
CA LEU A 159 9.37 29.34 -26.76
C LEU A 159 9.96 30.60 -26.09
N VAL A 160 9.11 31.46 -25.50
CA VAL A 160 9.55 32.71 -24.88
C VAL A 160 10.04 32.42 -23.46
N GLN A 161 11.35 32.42 -23.23
CA GLN A 161 11.91 32.06 -21.93
C GLN A 161 11.65 33.11 -20.85
N ASN A 162 11.86 34.38 -21.19
CA ASN A 162 11.68 35.51 -20.30
C ASN A 162 10.22 35.61 -19.83
N HIS A 163 10.02 35.76 -18.52
CA HIS A 163 8.69 35.76 -17.93
C HIS A 163 7.83 36.95 -18.40
N GLU A 164 8.37 38.17 -18.37
CA GLU A 164 7.63 39.38 -18.77
C GLU A 164 7.29 39.37 -20.27
N GLN A 165 8.20 38.90 -21.12
CA GLN A 165 7.88 38.74 -22.54
C GLN A 165 6.81 37.65 -22.75
N TRP A 166 6.86 36.57 -21.96
CA TRP A 166 5.87 35.50 -22.04
C TRP A 166 4.47 35.98 -21.62
N THR A 167 4.32 36.82 -20.58
CA THR A 167 3.00 37.32 -20.16
C THR A 167 2.28 38.07 -21.29
N ASN A 168 3.01 38.82 -22.13
CA ASN A 168 2.45 39.51 -23.30
C ASN A 168 1.92 38.56 -24.38
N THR A 169 2.36 37.30 -24.39
CA THR A 169 1.88 36.28 -25.34
C THR A 169 0.60 35.57 -24.89
N VAL A 170 0.28 35.65 -23.59
CA VAL A 170 -0.87 34.93 -22.99
C VAL A 170 -2.19 35.30 -23.65
N GLN A 171 -2.38 36.58 -23.98
CA GLN A 171 -3.62 37.04 -24.62
C GLN A 171 -3.87 36.41 -26.00
N PHE A 172 -2.81 36.00 -26.70
CA PHE A 172 -2.90 35.45 -28.06
C PHE A 172 -2.98 33.91 -28.07
N ALA A 173 -2.54 33.25 -27.00
CA ALA A 173 -2.54 31.80 -26.88
C ALA A 173 -2.92 31.33 -25.46
N PRO A 174 -4.09 31.72 -24.91
CA PRO A 174 -4.44 31.35 -23.54
C PRO A 174 -4.85 29.87 -23.45
N ASP A 175 -4.64 29.26 -22.28
CA ASP A 175 -5.01 27.88 -21.97
C ASP A 175 -5.75 27.81 -20.62
N ILE A 176 -6.29 26.66 -20.25
CA ILE A 176 -6.96 26.44 -18.97
C ILE A 176 -5.92 26.38 -17.84
N ILE A 177 -6.01 27.34 -16.91
CA ILE A 177 -5.05 27.54 -15.81
C ILE A 177 -5.62 27.15 -14.44
N SER A 178 -6.94 27.12 -14.29
CA SER A 178 -7.61 26.58 -13.10
C SER A 178 -9.03 26.11 -13.43
N MET A 179 -9.51 25.15 -12.64
CA MET A 179 -10.86 24.61 -12.74
C MET A 179 -11.47 24.50 -11.33
N THR A 180 -12.78 24.62 -11.23
CA THR A 180 -13.53 24.24 -10.02
C THR A 180 -14.44 23.06 -10.31
N PHE A 181 -14.74 22.28 -9.27
CA PHE A 181 -15.46 21.02 -9.42
C PHE A 181 -16.57 20.85 -8.40
N ILE A 182 -17.49 19.92 -8.70
CA ILE A 182 -18.35 19.27 -7.72
C ILE A 182 -18.26 17.74 -7.92
N PRO A 183 -18.35 16.93 -6.87
CA PRO A 183 -18.36 15.47 -7.01
C PRO A 183 -19.56 15.01 -7.82
N ILE A 184 -19.39 14.10 -8.79
CA ILE A 184 -20.51 13.62 -9.63
C ILE A 184 -21.60 12.96 -8.78
N ILE A 185 -21.21 12.33 -7.68
CA ILE A 185 -22.10 11.68 -6.70
C ILE A 185 -23.06 12.65 -6.01
N SER A 186 -22.76 13.96 -5.96
CA SER A 186 -23.65 14.95 -5.34
C SER A 186 -24.92 15.15 -6.16
N LEU A 187 -24.90 14.85 -7.46
CA LEU A 187 -26.05 14.98 -8.37
C LEU A 187 -26.82 13.66 -8.59
N LEU A 188 -26.38 12.57 -7.95
CA LEU A 188 -27.01 11.23 -8.04
C LEU A 188 -27.92 10.97 -6.84
N GLU A 189 -28.93 11.82 -6.64
CA GLU A 189 -29.93 11.60 -5.59
C GLU A 189 -30.80 10.38 -5.88
N ASP A 190 -31.13 9.61 -4.83
CA ASP A 190 -32.07 8.48 -4.84
C ASP A 190 -31.76 7.27 -5.76
N LEU A 191 -30.51 7.13 -6.23
CA LEU A 191 -30.11 5.94 -6.99
C LEU A 191 -29.58 4.81 -6.07
N PRO A 192 -30.06 3.56 -6.23
CA PRO A 192 -29.62 2.44 -5.40
C PRO A 192 -28.11 2.17 -5.52
N GLY A 193 -27.54 2.41 -6.71
CA GLY A 193 -26.12 2.23 -7.00
C GLY A 193 -25.19 3.32 -6.45
N LYS A 194 -25.73 4.43 -5.92
CA LYS A 194 -24.94 5.60 -5.50
C LYS A 194 -23.82 5.22 -4.52
N ARG A 195 -24.15 4.43 -3.50
CA ARG A 195 -23.19 4.02 -2.45
C ARG A 195 -22.04 3.17 -2.99
N HIS A 196 -22.32 2.35 -4.01
CA HIS A 196 -21.29 1.55 -4.66
C HIS A 196 -20.35 2.42 -5.48
N LEU A 197 -20.89 3.37 -6.24
CA LEU A 197 -20.11 4.31 -7.02
C LEU A 197 -19.29 5.26 -6.13
N GLU A 198 -19.90 5.82 -5.08
CA GLU A 198 -19.22 6.65 -4.08
C GLU A 198 -18.02 5.92 -3.48
N ARG A 199 -18.22 4.68 -2.98
CA ARG A 199 -17.13 3.86 -2.47
C ARG A 199 -16.04 3.59 -3.52
N ALA A 200 -16.41 3.33 -4.78
CA ALA A 200 -15.43 3.09 -5.85
C ALA A 200 -14.61 4.35 -6.17
N ILE A 201 -15.25 5.52 -6.21
CA ILE A 201 -14.59 6.82 -6.40
C ILE A 201 -13.65 7.11 -5.24
N ASP A 202 -14.08 6.91 -3.99
CA ASP A 202 -13.26 7.14 -2.81
C ASP A 202 -11.99 6.27 -2.85
N LEU A 203 -12.14 4.99 -3.17
CA LEU A 203 -11.02 4.07 -3.31
C LEU A 203 -10.09 4.48 -4.48
N TYR A 204 -10.63 4.93 -5.60
CA TYR A 204 -9.83 5.43 -6.73
C TYR A 204 -9.06 6.69 -6.35
N LEU A 205 -9.69 7.66 -5.67
CA LEU A 205 -9.04 8.90 -5.25
C LEU A 205 -7.99 8.67 -4.15
N GLU A 206 -8.25 7.75 -3.21
CA GLU A 206 -7.33 7.42 -2.12
C GLU A 206 -6.09 6.65 -2.64
N TYR A 207 -6.27 5.62 -3.47
CA TYR A 207 -5.16 4.73 -3.83
C TYR A 207 -4.57 4.98 -5.22
N LYS A 208 -5.33 5.64 -6.10
CA LYS A 208 -4.96 5.96 -7.49
C LYS A 208 -4.32 4.79 -8.24
N PRO A 209 -4.98 3.61 -8.29
CA PRO A 209 -4.52 2.54 -9.17
C PRO A 209 -4.53 3.02 -10.63
N PRO A 210 -3.69 2.44 -11.52
CA PRO A 210 -3.80 2.66 -12.96
C PRO A 210 -5.23 2.42 -13.44
N ILE A 211 -5.74 3.26 -14.34
CA ILE A 211 -7.16 3.20 -14.74
C ILE A 211 -7.50 1.87 -15.41
N GLU A 212 -6.53 1.30 -16.14
CA GLU A 212 -6.63 0.01 -16.83
C GLU A 212 -6.68 -1.19 -15.86
N GLU A 213 -6.29 -0.98 -14.60
CA GLU A 213 -6.26 -1.99 -13.54
C GLU A 213 -7.31 -1.74 -12.46
N LEU A 214 -8.14 -0.68 -12.61
CA LEU A 214 -9.11 -0.26 -11.60
C LEU A 214 -10.14 -1.34 -11.29
N HIS A 215 -10.63 -2.09 -12.30
CA HIS A 215 -11.57 -3.17 -12.05
C HIS A 215 -10.94 -4.32 -11.25
N TYR A 216 -9.70 -4.70 -11.54
CA TYR A 216 -8.96 -5.70 -10.74
C TYR A 216 -8.77 -5.23 -9.31
N PHE A 217 -8.37 -3.96 -9.15
CA PHE A 217 -8.21 -3.34 -7.85
C PHE A 217 -9.52 -3.37 -7.05
N LEU A 218 -10.64 -2.92 -7.63
CA LEU A 218 -11.95 -2.88 -6.98
C LEU A 218 -12.46 -4.28 -6.61
N ASP A 219 -12.21 -5.29 -7.44
CA ASP A 219 -12.58 -6.69 -7.15
C ASP A 219 -11.78 -7.26 -5.96
N PHE A 220 -10.57 -6.75 -5.72
CA PHE A 220 -9.76 -7.10 -4.54
C PHE A 220 -10.05 -6.24 -3.30
N GLN A 221 -10.97 -5.27 -3.36
CA GLN A 221 -11.39 -4.46 -2.19
C GLN A 221 -12.50 -5.10 -1.34
N MET A 222 -12.55 -6.43 -1.36
CA MET A 222 -13.40 -7.25 -0.48
C MET A 222 -12.84 -7.32 0.94
N GLN A 223 -13.66 -7.80 1.86
CA GLN A 223 -13.25 -8.02 3.25
C GLN A 223 -12.09 -9.04 3.29
N ARG A 224 -11.01 -8.67 3.98
CA ARG A 224 -9.88 -9.54 4.30
C ARG A 224 -10.08 -10.13 5.68
N VAL A 225 -9.84 -11.44 5.82
CA VAL A 225 -9.99 -12.18 7.07
C VAL A 225 -8.76 -13.03 7.32
N TRP A 226 -8.49 -13.31 8.59
CA TRP A 226 -7.39 -14.16 9.02
C TRP A 226 -7.86 -15.60 9.24
N ALA A 227 -7.03 -16.56 8.84
CA ALA A 227 -7.17 -17.98 9.13
C ALA A 227 -5.93 -18.49 9.90
N PRO A 228 -6.11 -19.17 11.04
CA PRO A 228 -7.37 -19.37 11.76
C PRO A 228 -7.97 -18.03 12.23
N ALA A 229 -9.29 -17.99 12.38
CA ALA A 229 -9.96 -16.81 12.90
C ALA A 229 -9.47 -16.53 14.34
N PRO A 230 -9.28 -15.25 14.73
CA PRO A 230 -8.89 -14.93 16.10
C PRO A 230 -9.96 -15.46 17.07
N ASN A 231 -9.53 -16.23 18.07
CA ASN A 231 -10.44 -16.79 19.08
C ASN A 231 -11.05 -15.64 19.91
N SER A 232 -12.28 -15.24 19.62
CA SER A 232 -13.04 -14.24 20.39
C SER A 232 -14.00 -14.86 21.42
N ILE A 233 -14.05 -16.19 21.53
CA ILE A 233 -15.00 -16.88 22.41
C ILE A 233 -14.24 -17.44 23.63
N PRO A 234 -14.36 -16.82 24.82
CA PRO A 234 -13.89 -17.42 26.05
C PRO A 234 -14.69 -18.70 26.34
N GLY A 235 -14.02 -19.86 26.36
CA GLY A 235 -14.63 -21.12 26.81
C GLY A 235 -14.42 -22.33 25.90
N ASN A 236 -14.02 -22.16 24.64
CA ASN A 236 -13.71 -23.29 23.76
C ASN A 236 -12.26 -23.74 23.95
N LEU A 237 -12.01 -24.49 25.04
CA LEU A 237 -10.76 -25.21 25.27
C LEU A 237 -10.66 -26.36 24.25
N ARG A 238 -10.18 -26.07 23.03
CA ARG A 238 -9.68 -27.13 22.14
C ARG A 238 -8.66 -27.94 22.93
N LYS A 239 -8.82 -29.28 22.99
CA LYS A 239 -7.81 -30.18 23.59
C LYS A 239 -6.45 -29.80 22.99
N GLU A 240 -5.51 -29.42 23.85
CA GLU A 240 -4.22 -28.92 23.38
C GLU A 240 -3.51 -30.04 22.61
N PRO A 241 -3.22 -29.84 21.31
CA PRO A 241 -2.45 -30.83 20.56
C PRO A 241 -1.05 -30.95 21.18
N VAL A 242 -0.48 -32.15 21.10
CA VAL A 242 0.93 -32.37 21.47
C VAL A 242 1.78 -31.62 20.46
N CYS A 243 2.23 -30.42 20.84
CA CYS A 243 3.05 -29.58 19.97
C CYS A 243 4.51 -30.05 20.04
N PRO A 244 5.19 -30.26 18.89
CA PRO A 244 6.64 -30.36 18.88
C PRO A 244 7.27 -29.07 19.41
N SER A 245 8.49 -29.16 19.93
CA SER A 245 9.13 -28.01 20.57
C SER A 245 10.54 -27.77 20.07
N LEU A 246 10.89 -26.50 19.86
CA LEU A 246 12.25 -26.06 19.60
C LEU A 246 12.93 -25.75 20.93
N GLN A 247 14.06 -26.41 21.17
CA GLN A 247 14.93 -26.09 22.30
C GLN A 247 15.90 -24.99 21.90
N LEU A 248 15.80 -23.83 22.55
CA LEU A 248 16.60 -22.66 22.18
C LEU A 248 17.98 -22.61 22.87
N SER A 249 18.20 -23.38 23.95
CA SER A 249 19.47 -23.46 24.70
C SER A 249 19.50 -24.66 25.66
N LEU A 250 20.69 -25.11 26.06
CA LEU A 250 20.94 -26.22 27.00
C LEU A 250 20.22 -26.05 28.36
N MET A 251 20.16 -24.82 28.87
CA MET A 251 19.60 -24.48 30.19
C MET A 251 18.23 -23.76 30.08
N SER A 252 17.61 -23.71 28.90
CA SER A 252 16.35 -22.99 28.71
C SER A 252 15.19 -23.77 29.33
N LYS A 253 14.59 -23.22 30.40
CA LYS A 253 13.26 -23.64 30.88
C LYS A 253 12.13 -23.24 29.91
N ASN A 254 12.42 -22.44 28.88
CA ASN A 254 11.45 -21.93 27.91
C ASN A 254 11.62 -22.66 26.58
N LYS A 255 10.78 -23.68 26.35
CA LYS A 255 10.60 -24.34 25.05
C LYS A 255 9.64 -23.52 24.20
N LEU A 256 9.98 -23.35 22.92
CA LEU A 256 9.06 -22.77 21.94
C LEU A 256 8.31 -23.91 21.27
N TYR A 257 7.03 -24.06 21.61
CA TYR A 257 6.16 -25.05 21.00
C TYR A 257 5.75 -24.57 19.60
N VAL A 258 5.61 -25.48 18.66
CA VAL A 258 5.19 -25.18 17.28
C VAL A 258 3.84 -25.84 17.06
N SER A 259 2.85 -25.04 16.64
CA SER A 259 1.53 -25.56 16.30
C SER A 259 1.61 -26.37 15.00
N PRO A 260 1.26 -27.67 15.01
CA PRO A 260 1.26 -28.50 13.81
C PRO A 260 -0.03 -28.33 12.97
N GLU A 261 -0.92 -27.40 13.34
CA GLU A 261 -2.21 -27.19 12.67
C GLU A 261 -2.02 -26.86 11.19
N GLN A 262 -2.71 -27.61 10.33
CA GLN A 262 -2.75 -27.34 8.90
C GLN A 262 -3.85 -26.33 8.62
N ILE A 263 -3.47 -25.18 8.09
CA ILE A 263 -4.40 -24.12 7.72
C ILE A 263 -4.63 -24.21 6.23
N SER A 264 -5.89 -24.27 5.82
CA SER A 264 -6.31 -24.19 4.43
C SER A 264 -7.50 -23.26 4.31
N VAL A 265 -7.46 -22.35 3.33
CA VAL A 265 -8.52 -21.36 3.07
C VAL A 265 -9.36 -21.74 1.85
N GLY A 266 -9.13 -22.92 1.27
CA GLY A 266 -9.79 -23.40 0.06
C GLY A 266 -9.55 -22.48 -1.14
N ARG A 267 -10.58 -22.25 -1.95
CA ARG A 267 -10.51 -21.40 -3.15
C ARG A 267 -10.68 -19.92 -2.82
N ARG A 268 -9.78 -19.41 -1.99
CA ARG A 268 -9.74 -18.01 -1.55
C ARG A 268 -8.31 -17.49 -1.70
N PRO A 269 -8.10 -16.39 -2.44
CA PRO A 269 -6.74 -15.87 -2.61
C PRO A 269 -6.17 -15.42 -1.28
N VAL A 270 -4.97 -15.90 -0.96
CA VAL A 270 -4.18 -15.44 0.18
C VAL A 270 -3.46 -14.15 -0.21
N THR A 271 -3.55 -13.12 0.63
CA THR A 271 -2.98 -11.78 0.41
C THR A 271 -1.90 -11.41 1.42
N GLY A 272 -1.63 -12.29 2.39
CA GLY A 272 -0.59 -12.05 3.40
C GLY A 272 -0.44 -13.18 4.41
N LEU A 273 0.68 -13.15 5.14
CA LEU A 273 1.03 -14.11 6.17
C LEU A 273 1.58 -13.39 7.42
N ARG A 274 1.43 -14.01 8.59
CA ARG A 274 2.13 -13.58 9.80
C ARG A 274 2.46 -14.77 10.70
N LEU A 275 3.46 -14.59 11.55
CA LEU A 275 3.72 -15.49 12.67
C LEU A 275 3.04 -14.94 13.92
N SER A 276 2.54 -15.82 14.78
CA SER A 276 1.89 -15.44 16.03
C SER A 276 2.33 -16.35 17.18
N LEU A 277 2.35 -15.79 18.39
CA LEU A 277 2.60 -16.52 19.63
C LEU A 277 1.30 -16.69 20.41
N GLU A 278 0.77 -17.90 20.38
CA GLU A 278 -0.50 -18.30 20.99
C GLU A 278 -0.31 -18.96 22.37
N GLY A 279 -1.44 -19.18 23.05
CA GLY A 279 -1.50 -19.77 24.38
C GLY A 279 -1.28 -18.75 25.50
N SER A 280 -1.68 -19.12 26.72
CA SER A 280 -1.59 -18.24 27.90
C SER A 280 -0.15 -17.84 28.26
N LYS A 281 0.85 -18.59 27.78
CA LYS A 281 2.28 -18.33 28.00
C LYS A 281 2.98 -17.69 26.78
N HIS A 282 2.26 -17.39 25.70
CA HIS A 282 2.81 -16.88 24.44
C HIS A 282 4.06 -17.66 23.96
N ASN A 283 3.99 -18.98 24.08
CA ASN A 283 5.09 -19.88 23.80
C ASN A 283 4.74 -20.91 22.73
N ARG A 284 3.62 -20.73 22.03
CA ARG A 284 3.19 -21.56 20.89
C ARG A 284 3.28 -20.75 19.61
N LEU A 285 4.26 -21.04 18.77
CA LEU A 285 4.40 -20.48 17.45
C LEU A 285 3.34 -21.04 16.51
N ALA A 286 2.57 -20.17 15.89
CA ALA A 286 1.62 -20.47 14.84
C ALA A 286 1.86 -19.57 13.62
N ILE A 287 1.35 -19.99 12.47
CA ILE A 287 1.35 -19.20 11.23
C ILE A 287 -0.09 -18.87 10.88
N HIS A 288 -0.40 -17.64 10.52
CA HIS A 288 -1.74 -17.22 10.09
C HIS A 288 -1.71 -16.73 8.65
N LEU A 289 -2.79 -16.95 7.92
CA LEU A 289 -2.99 -16.53 6.54
C LEU A 289 -4.06 -15.45 6.47
N GLN A 290 -3.75 -14.32 5.84
CA GLN A 290 -4.77 -13.36 5.45
C GLN A 290 -5.29 -13.74 4.07
N HIS A 291 -6.60 -13.83 3.92
CA HIS A 291 -7.23 -14.15 2.65
C HIS A 291 -8.49 -13.32 2.42
N LEU A 292 -8.95 -13.29 1.17
CA LEU A 292 -10.23 -12.66 0.84
C LEU A 292 -11.40 -13.49 1.37
N ALA A 293 -12.42 -12.83 1.91
CA ALA A 293 -13.61 -13.47 2.47
C ALA A 293 -14.50 -14.15 1.42
N SER A 294 -14.31 -13.83 0.14
CA SER A 294 -14.95 -14.44 -1.01
C SER A 294 -13.98 -14.53 -2.19
N LEU A 295 -14.29 -15.38 -3.16
CA LEU A 295 -13.54 -15.51 -4.40
C LEU A 295 -13.82 -14.28 -5.29
N PRO A 296 -12.78 -13.53 -5.75
CA PRO A 296 -12.96 -12.40 -6.67
C PRO A 296 -13.71 -12.82 -7.94
N LYS A 297 -14.56 -11.93 -8.47
CA LYS A 297 -15.34 -12.19 -9.68
C LYS A 297 -14.45 -12.54 -10.86
N ILE A 298 -13.29 -11.91 -10.96
CA ILE A 298 -12.32 -12.18 -12.01
C ILE A 298 -11.74 -13.58 -11.98
N LEU A 299 -11.67 -14.19 -10.79
CA LEU A 299 -11.18 -15.55 -10.65
C LEU A 299 -12.30 -16.59 -10.82
N LEU A 300 -13.58 -16.20 -10.90
CA LEU A 300 -14.68 -17.16 -11.09
C LEU A 300 -14.52 -18.02 -12.35
N PRO A 301 -14.18 -17.48 -13.55
CA PRO A 301 -14.02 -18.28 -14.76
C PRO A 301 -12.87 -19.28 -14.70
N HIS A 302 -11.97 -19.14 -13.73
CA HIS A 302 -10.75 -19.94 -13.58
C HIS A 302 -10.76 -20.83 -12.34
N TRP A 303 -11.52 -20.45 -11.32
CA TRP A 303 -11.37 -20.99 -9.97
C TRP A 303 -12.67 -21.19 -9.20
N ASP A 304 -13.85 -20.96 -9.81
CA ASP A 304 -15.13 -21.32 -9.18
C ASP A 304 -15.28 -22.84 -8.97
N SER A 305 -16.07 -23.22 -7.98
CA SER A 305 -16.31 -24.58 -7.46
C SER A 305 -16.43 -25.69 -8.52
N HIS A 306 -17.07 -25.41 -9.66
CA HIS A 306 -17.28 -26.35 -10.77
C HIS A 306 -16.04 -26.59 -11.64
N ILE A 307 -15.02 -25.74 -11.54
CA ILE A 307 -13.80 -25.82 -12.34
C ILE A 307 -12.85 -26.86 -11.73
N ALA A 308 -12.42 -27.82 -12.55
CA ALA A 308 -11.50 -28.86 -12.15
C ALA A 308 -10.06 -28.34 -12.10
N ILE A 309 -9.47 -28.29 -10.90
CA ILE A 309 -8.10 -27.79 -10.68
C ILE A 309 -7.13 -28.84 -10.14
N GLY A 310 -7.61 -30.08 -9.96
CA GLY A 310 -6.89 -31.13 -9.24
C GLY A 310 -6.83 -30.90 -7.72
N PRO A 311 -6.28 -31.86 -6.96
CA PRO A 311 -6.10 -31.69 -5.53
C PRO A 311 -4.99 -30.66 -5.24
N PRO A 312 -5.15 -29.81 -4.21
CA PRO A 312 -4.09 -28.92 -3.79
C PRO A 312 -2.91 -29.73 -3.24
N LYS A 313 -1.68 -29.26 -3.47
CA LYS A 313 -0.45 -29.99 -3.15
C LYS A 313 0.34 -29.28 -2.06
N TRP A 314 0.77 -30.04 -1.06
CA TRP A 314 1.70 -29.53 -0.05
C TRP A 314 3.12 -29.57 -0.59
N HIS A 315 3.80 -28.43 -0.55
CA HIS A 315 5.21 -28.30 -0.85
C HIS A 315 5.94 -27.74 0.36
N GLY A 316 7.18 -28.18 0.57
CA GLY A 316 8.03 -27.72 1.65
C GLY A 316 9.48 -28.06 1.36
N PRO A 317 10.39 -27.61 2.23
CA PRO A 317 11.81 -27.90 2.09
C PRO A 317 12.11 -29.39 2.24
N GLU A 318 13.20 -29.83 1.60
CA GLU A 318 13.74 -31.17 1.78
C GLU A 318 14.49 -31.27 3.12
N GLU A 319 14.17 -32.30 3.90
CA GLU A 319 14.73 -32.51 5.26
C GLU A 319 16.25 -32.72 5.27
N GLN A 320 16.83 -33.14 4.14
CA GLN A 320 18.24 -33.45 4.01
C GLN A 320 19.10 -32.26 3.51
N ASP A 321 18.49 -31.18 3.02
CA ASP A 321 19.26 -30.04 2.49
C ASP A 321 19.66 -29.06 3.60
N SER A 322 20.69 -29.45 4.37
CA SER A 322 21.19 -28.68 5.52
C SER A 322 21.82 -27.34 5.14
N ARG A 323 22.02 -27.05 3.84
CA ARG A 323 22.55 -25.75 3.37
C ARG A 323 21.63 -24.59 3.72
N TRP A 324 20.33 -24.87 3.87
CA TRP A 324 19.32 -23.89 4.24
C TRP A 324 19.05 -23.82 5.75
N PHE A 325 19.83 -24.49 6.59
CA PHE A 325 19.58 -24.53 8.03
C PHE A 325 20.35 -23.41 8.72
N GLU A 326 19.64 -22.36 9.11
CA GLU A 326 20.21 -21.23 9.82
C GLU A 326 19.93 -21.33 11.33
N PRO A 327 20.96 -21.21 12.19
CA PRO A 327 20.76 -21.24 13.64
C PRO A 327 20.05 -19.96 14.12
N ILE A 328 19.10 -20.09 15.03
CA ILE A 328 18.37 -18.93 15.59
C ILE A 328 19.29 -18.11 16.50
N LYS A 329 19.95 -18.79 17.45
CA LYS A 329 20.82 -18.16 18.47
C LYS A 329 22.12 -18.91 18.68
N TYR A 330 22.04 -20.23 18.86
CA TYR A 330 23.19 -21.09 19.13
C TYR A 330 23.25 -22.21 18.09
N LYS A 331 24.45 -22.45 17.53
CA LYS A 331 24.70 -23.40 16.42
C LYS A 331 24.32 -24.87 16.71
N ASN A 332 24.09 -25.23 17.96
CA ASN A 332 23.92 -26.63 18.38
C ASN A 332 22.48 -26.99 18.76
N PHE A 333 21.52 -26.05 18.72
CA PHE A 333 20.16 -26.30 19.22
C PHE A 333 19.10 -26.08 18.13
N ALA A 334 18.39 -24.96 18.14
CA ALA A 334 17.31 -24.68 17.20
C ALA A 334 17.81 -23.96 15.93
N HIS A 335 17.39 -24.47 14.78
CA HIS A 335 17.59 -23.89 13.47
C HIS A 335 16.26 -23.63 12.78
N VAL A 336 16.31 -22.84 11.72
CA VAL A 336 15.19 -22.56 10.82
C VAL A 336 15.62 -22.96 9.41
N SER A 337 14.77 -23.69 8.70
CA SER A 337 14.94 -23.92 7.27
C SER A 337 14.56 -22.64 6.51
N THR A 338 15.54 -22.02 5.86
CA THR A 338 15.40 -20.76 5.10
C THR A 338 15.20 -20.97 3.60
N ALA A 339 14.99 -22.23 3.20
CA ALA A 339 14.74 -22.59 1.81
C ALA A 339 13.46 -21.90 1.28
N PRO A 340 13.51 -21.26 0.11
CA PRO A 340 12.34 -20.68 -0.51
C PRO A 340 11.34 -21.75 -0.92
N ILE A 341 10.07 -21.58 -0.53
CA ILE A 341 8.98 -22.48 -0.92
C ILE A 341 8.16 -21.77 -1.98
N GLU A 342 8.35 -22.19 -3.21
CA GLU A 342 7.64 -21.73 -4.39
C GLU A 342 7.29 -22.95 -5.26
N HIS A 343 6.31 -22.80 -6.17
CA HIS A 343 6.02 -23.86 -7.13
C HIS A 343 6.95 -23.73 -8.34
N SER A 344 7.85 -24.71 -8.56
CA SER A 344 8.90 -24.69 -9.58
C SER A 344 8.37 -24.57 -11.02
N ASP A 345 7.15 -25.04 -11.27
CA ASP A 345 6.61 -25.12 -12.64
C ASP A 345 5.93 -23.83 -13.11
N SER A 346 5.69 -22.85 -12.22
CA SER A 346 5.08 -21.57 -12.61
C SER A 346 6.14 -20.59 -13.13
N THR A 347 6.79 -20.94 -14.25
CA THR A 347 7.62 -19.97 -14.98
C THR A 347 6.74 -18.90 -15.61
N ILE A 348 7.24 -17.66 -15.67
CA ILE A 348 6.54 -16.53 -16.26
C ILE A 348 6.17 -16.88 -17.71
N GLY A 349 4.87 -16.88 -18.02
CA GLY A 349 4.35 -17.20 -19.35
C GLY A 349 3.94 -18.66 -19.59
N ASP A 350 4.05 -19.57 -18.61
CA ASP A 350 3.52 -20.93 -18.76
C ASP A 350 1.98 -20.91 -18.79
N LEU A 351 1.41 -21.40 -19.90
CA LEU A 351 -0.03 -21.47 -20.17
C LEU A 351 -0.73 -22.58 -19.37
N SER A 352 0.03 -23.43 -18.67
CA SER A 352 -0.53 -24.54 -17.90
C SER A 352 -1.37 -24.09 -16.69
N GLY A 353 -1.24 -22.82 -16.25
CA GLY A 353 -1.95 -22.20 -15.13
C GLY A 353 -1.00 -21.86 -13.96
N VAL A 354 -1.44 -20.97 -13.06
CA VAL A 354 -0.62 -20.52 -11.93
C VAL A 354 -0.92 -21.31 -10.67
N PHE A 355 0.11 -21.61 -9.87
CA PHE A 355 -0.07 -22.15 -8.53
C PHE A 355 0.05 -21.04 -7.49
N ILE A 356 -0.99 -20.86 -6.69
CA ILE A 356 -1.04 -19.87 -5.61
C ILE A 356 -1.14 -20.55 -4.25
N VAL A 357 -0.67 -19.86 -3.20
CA VAL A 357 -0.73 -20.35 -1.83
C VAL A 357 -2.16 -20.24 -1.31
N THR A 358 -2.63 -21.33 -0.71
CA THR A 358 -3.98 -21.47 -0.14
C THR A 358 -3.98 -22.13 1.23
N GLY A 359 -2.79 -22.40 1.76
CA GLY A 359 -2.62 -23.01 3.06
C GLY A 359 -1.18 -22.98 3.50
N ALA A 360 -0.97 -23.17 4.81
CA ALA A 360 0.34 -23.19 5.42
C ALA A 360 0.33 -24.09 6.65
N GLN A 361 1.50 -24.64 6.96
CA GLN A 361 1.73 -25.47 8.13
C GLN A 361 3.16 -25.26 8.62
N LEU A 362 3.34 -25.11 9.93
CA LEU A 362 4.66 -25.18 10.55
C LEU A 362 4.93 -26.61 11.05
N GLY A 363 6.19 -27.02 11.00
CA GLY A 363 6.62 -28.29 11.55
C GLY A 363 8.04 -28.22 12.10
N VAL A 364 8.43 -29.28 12.81
CA VAL A 364 9.76 -29.38 13.41
C VAL A 364 10.35 -30.73 13.02
N TRP A 365 11.53 -30.72 12.42
CA TRP A 365 12.36 -31.90 12.25
C TRP A 365 13.24 -32.07 13.49
N ASP A 366 13.33 -33.30 13.99
CA ASP A 366 14.12 -33.66 15.15
C ASP A 366 15.35 -34.47 14.72
N PHE A 367 16.52 -33.90 14.91
CA PHE A 367 17.82 -34.52 14.67
C PHE A 367 18.54 -34.82 15.99
N GLY A 368 17.79 -35.03 17.08
CA GLY A 368 18.28 -35.35 18.41
C GLY A 368 18.82 -34.11 19.15
N ALA A 369 20.08 -33.76 18.92
CA ALA A 369 20.69 -32.58 19.55
C ALA A 369 20.21 -31.27 18.91
N LYS A 370 19.77 -31.34 17.64
CA LYS A 370 19.33 -30.20 16.84
C LYS A 370 17.88 -30.38 16.45
N SER A 371 17.13 -29.27 16.47
CA SER A 371 15.76 -29.23 15.94
C SER A 371 15.67 -28.14 14.88
N VAL A 372 14.92 -28.41 13.80
CA VAL A 372 14.82 -27.48 12.67
C VAL A 372 13.35 -27.14 12.44
N LEU A 373 13.01 -25.86 12.58
CA LEU A 373 11.71 -25.33 12.19
C LEU A 373 11.62 -25.28 10.67
N HIS A 374 10.54 -25.82 10.11
CA HIS A 374 10.28 -25.74 8.68
C HIS A 374 8.85 -25.25 8.41
N LEU A 375 8.67 -24.63 7.25
CA LEU A 375 7.37 -24.21 6.72
C LEU A 375 6.95 -25.16 5.61
N LYS A 376 5.67 -25.46 5.50
CA LYS A 376 5.05 -26.09 4.33
C LYS A 376 3.93 -25.19 3.84
N LEU A 377 3.80 -25.07 2.53
CA LEU A 377 2.74 -24.31 1.87
C LEU A 377 1.86 -25.24 1.05
N LEU A 378 0.56 -24.97 1.06
CA LEU A 378 -0.41 -25.67 0.24
C LEU A 378 -0.67 -24.83 -1.02
N PHE A 379 -0.35 -25.41 -2.18
CA PHE A 379 -0.54 -24.77 -3.48
C PHE A 379 -1.81 -25.28 -4.15
N SER A 380 -2.60 -24.34 -4.67
CA SER A 380 -3.76 -24.61 -5.50
C SER A 380 -3.54 -24.05 -6.90
N LYS A 381 -3.92 -24.81 -7.92
CA LYS A 381 -3.84 -24.40 -9.31
C LYS A 381 -4.98 -23.43 -9.65
N VAL A 382 -4.66 -22.39 -10.41
CA VAL A 382 -5.57 -21.44 -11.05
C VAL A 382 -5.34 -21.52 -12.56
N PRO A 383 -6.10 -22.36 -13.27
CA PRO A 383 -6.01 -22.52 -14.73
C PRO A 383 -6.25 -21.21 -15.50
N GLY A 384 -5.66 -21.07 -16.68
CA GLY A 384 -5.90 -19.92 -17.58
C GLY A 384 -5.22 -18.62 -17.16
N CYS A 385 -4.85 -18.46 -15.89
CA CYS A 385 -4.02 -17.34 -15.45
C CYS A 385 -2.54 -17.59 -15.75
N THR A 386 -1.75 -16.51 -15.85
CA THR A 386 -0.28 -16.55 -15.86
C THR A 386 0.32 -15.54 -14.87
N VAL A 387 1.56 -15.76 -14.41
CA VAL A 387 2.25 -14.78 -13.55
C VAL A 387 2.77 -13.63 -14.41
N ARG A 388 2.27 -12.41 -14.16
CA ARG A 388 2.74 -11.18 -14.82
C ARG A 388 4.04 -10.67 -14.20
N ARG A 389 4.07 -10.62 -12.86
CA ARG A 389 5.18 -10.11 -12.07
C ARG A 389 5.17 -10.75 -10.69
N SER A 390 6.35 -11.04 -10.15
CA SER A 390 6.52 -11.42 -8.75
C SER A 390 7.49 -10.51 -8.03
N VAL A 391 7.28 -10.33 -6.73
CA VAL A 391 8.15 -9.56 -5.84
C VAL A 391 8.26 -10.29 -4.50
N TRP A 392 9.49 -10.47 -4.03
CA TRP A 392 9.76 -10.88 -2.66
C TRP A 392 9.71 -9.66 -1.75
N ASP A 393 8.94 -9.76 -0.66
CA ASP A 393 8.90 -8.67 0.30
C ASP A 393 10.10 -8.74 1.24
N HIS A 394 10.83 -7.64 1.31
CA HIS A 394 11.98 -7.47 2.20
C HIS A 394 11.64 -6.62 3.42
N SER A 395 10.41 -6.08 3.54
CA SER A 395 10.04 -5.19 4.66
C SER A 395 8.62 -5.44 5.17
N PRO A 396 8.41 -5.49 6.50
CA PRO A 396 7.08 -5.65 7.06
C PRO A 396 6.15 -4.49 6.72
N ALA A 397 4.84 -4.74 6.64
CA ALA A 397 3.87 -3.65 6.55
C ALA A 397 4.00 -2.75 7.79
N PRO A 398 4.00 -1.41 7.63
CA PRO A 398 3.99 -0.52 8.78
C PRO A 398 2.72 -0.80 9.58
N SER A 399 2.88 -1.22 10.84
CA SER A 399 1.76 -1.39 11.75
C SER A 399 1.03 -0.04 11.88
N LEU A 400 -0.21 0.04 11.40
CA LEU A 400 -1.11 1.16 11.66
C LEU A 400 -1.41 1.17 13.17
N SER A 401 -0.58 1.87 13.94
CA SER A 401 -0.96 2.29 15.28
C SER A 401 -2.06 3.34 15.14
N THR A 402 -3.21 3.03 15.70
CA THR A 402 -4.36 3.91 15.86
C THR A 402 -3.95 5.17 16.65
N GLU A 403 -3.54 6.24 15.97
CA GLU A 403 -3.50 7.57 16.56
C GLU A 403 -4.89 8.18 16.44
N GLU A 404 -5.77 7.81 17.37
CA GLU A 404 -6.96 8.59 17.65
C GLU A 404 -6.59 9.79 18.52
N ALA A 405 -7.24 10.90 18.18
CA ALA A 405 -6.99 12.24 18.67
C ALA A 405 -7.20 12.40 20.18
N SER A 406 -6.29 13.12 20.84
CA SER A 406 -6.64 13.92 22.01
C SER A 406 -5.73 15.14 22.13
N SER A 407 -6.21 16.27 21.60
CA SER A 407 -5.75 17.60 21.99
C SER A 407 -6.38 18.01 23.33
N SER A 408 -5.59 18.72 24.13
CA SER A 408 -5.91 19.50 25.35
C SER A 408 -6.09 18.76 26.69
N ALA A 409 -5.13 18.90 27.60
CA ALA A 409 -5.16 19.90 28.68
C ALA A 409 -3.92 19.75 29.61
N SER A 410 -3.56 20.88 30.20
CA SER A 410 -2.44 21.18 31.11
C SER A 410 -2.36 20.36 32.41
N GLY A 411 -1.15 20.24 32.99
CA GLY A 411 -0.99 20.19 34.46
C GLY A 411 0.09 19.28 35.01
N SER A 412 1.20 19.89 35.45
CA SER A 412 2.04 19.54 36.62
C SER A 412 2.33 18.08 37.01
N GLY A 413 3.62 17.72 36.92
CA GLY A 413 4.44 17.15 37.99
C GLY A 413 3.90 15.98 38.84
N SER A 414 4.52 14.81 38.68
CA SER A 414 5.10 14.07 39.82
C SER A 414 5.97 12.93 39.31
N LYS A 415 7.25 12.96 39.71
CA LYS A 415 8.13 11.80 39.68
C LYS A 415 7.71 10.90 40.85
N SER A 416 7.27 9.68 40.56
CA SER A 416 7.14 8.62 41.57
C SER A 416 7.98 7.41 41.14
N ALA A 417 9.08 7.23 41.86
CA ALA A 417 9.85 6.00 41.87
C ALA A 417 9.24 5.05 42.90
N SER A 418 8.82 3.87 42.46
CA SER A 418 8.61 2.63 43.23
C SER A 418 8.01 1.60 42.27
N GLY A 419 8.42 0.36 42.15
CA GLY A 419 9.40 -0.44 42.86
C GLY A 419 9.46 -1.78 42.13
N SER A 420 10.60 -2.45 42.27
CA SER A 420 10.85 -3.82 41.81
C SER A 420 9.78 -4.79 42.29
N GLY A 421 9.21 -5.58 41.37
CA GLY A 421 8.25 -6.64 41.68
C GLY A 421 7.87 -7.49 40.47
N SER A 422 8.76 -8.42 40.10
CA SER A 422 8.47 -9.70 39.41
C SER A 422 7.50 -9.75 38.21
N SER A 423 8.06 -9.73 36.99
CA SER A 423 7.54 -10.50 35.84
C SER A 423 8.65 -10.88 34.84
N ASP A 424 9.85 -11.13 35.34
CA ASP A 424 11.11 -11.27 34.57
C ASP A 424 11.22 -12.57 33.73
N GLY A 425 10.14 -13.35 33.63
CA GLY A 425 10.05 -14.57 32.83
C GLY A 425 9.24 -14.44 31.55
N ALA A 426 8.38 -13.41 31.43
CA ALA A 426 7.29 -13.43 30.45
C ALA A 426 7.72 -13.27 28.99
N ASN A 427 8.73 -12.46 28.64
CA ASN A 427 8.88 -12.08 27.21
C ASN A 427 10.28 -12.31 26.60
N LYS A 428 10.99 -13.39 26.97
CA LYS A 428 12.17 -13.84 26.21
C LYS A 428 11.81 -14.40 24.83
N LEU A 429 10.65 -15.06 24.69
CA LEU A 429 10.20 -15.65 23.42
C LEU A 429 9.66 -14.61 22.44
N LEU A 430 9.02 -13.54 22.93
CA LEU A 430 8.62 -12.40 22.09
C LEU A 430 9.81 -11.71 21.40
N LYS A 431 11.01 -11.84 21.95
CA LYS A 431 12.25 -11.28 21.34
C LYS A 431 12.81 -12.16 20.22
N ILE A 432 12.27 -13.37 20.02
CA ILE A 432 12.78 -14.40 19.10
C ILE A 432 11.84 -14.59 17.89
N VAL A 433 10.62 -14.07 17.92
CA VAL A 433 9.68 -14.18 16.79
C VAL A 433 9.29 -12.78 16.34
N ASP A 434 9.44 -12.50 15.06
CA ASP A 434 8.85 -11.33 14.44
C ASP A 434 7.38 -11.61 14.10
N MET A 435 6.48 -10.90 14.78
CA MET A 435 5.03 -11.02 14.60
C MET A 435 4.47 -9.97 13.63
N SER A 436 5.35 -9.27 12.90
CA SER A 436 4.93 -8.30 11.89
C SER A 436 4.08 -8.96 10.81
N GLU A 437 3.06 -8.26 10.36
CA GLU A 437 2.17 -8.75 9.31
C GLU A 437 2.79 -8.51 7.94
N MET A 438 3.06 -9.58 7.19
CA MET A 438 3.47 -9.47 5.79
C MET A 438 2.20 -9.41 4.97
N LEU A 439 1.86 -8.22 4.49
CA LEU A 439 0.64 -7.98 3.72
C LEU A 439 0.96 -7.21 2.44
N LYS A 440 0.24 -7.52 1.37
CA LYS A 440 0.07 -6.58 0.26
C LYS A 440 -1.41 -6.32 0.01
N GLY A 441 -1.76 -5.05 -0.10
CA GLY A 441 -3.15 -4.61 -0.18
C GLY A 441 -3.32 -3.37 -1.04
N PRO A 442 -4.39 -2.58 -0.83
CA PRO A 442 -4.68 -1.42 -1.67
C PRO A 442 -3.60 -0.34 -1.63
N ALA A 443 -2.86 -0.25 -0.53
CA ALA A 443 -1.74 0.67 -0.37
C ALA A 443 -0.50 0.28 -1.21
N ASP A 444 -0.46 -0.95 -1.74
CA ASP A 444 0.60 -1.48 -2.60
C ASP A 444 0.11 -1.52 -4.05
N PRO A 445 0.39 -0.51 -4.89
CA PRO A 445 -0.04 -0.54 -6.29
C PRO A 445 0.45 -1.80 -7.01
N PRO A 446 -0.42 -2.49 -7.78
CA PRO A 446 -1.78 -2.11 -8.17
C PRO A 446 -2.92 -2.66 -7.28
N GLY A 447 -2.61 -3.18 -6.10
CA GLY A 447 -3.58 -3.50 -5.05
C GLY A 447 -4.32 -4.85 -5.15
N HIS A 448 -4.01 -5.67 -6.15
CA HIS A 448 -4.59 -7.01 -6.37
C HIS A 448 -3.55 -8.14 -6.29
N TRP A 449 -2.73 -8.10 -5.25
CA TRP A 449 -1.66 -9.06 -5.02
C TRP A 449 -2.16 -10.39 -4.46
N VAL A 450 -1.56 -11.50 -4.92
CA VAL A 450 -1.77 -12.84 -4.35
C VAL A 450 -0.45 -13.44 -3.90
N VAL A 451 -0.48 -14.31 -2.89
CA VAL A 451 0.71 -15.01 -2.41
C VAL A 451 0.99 -16.24 -3.28
N THR A 452 2.22 -16.34 -3.78
CA THR A 452 2.71 -17.47 -4.60
C THR A 452 3.92 -18.17 -4.00
N GLY A 453 4.36 -17.76 -2.82
CA GLY A 453 5.45 -18.42 -2.10
C GLY A 453 5.75 -17.73 -0.78
N ALA A 454 6.51 -18.41 0.06
CA ALA A 454 7.00 -17.85 1.31
C ALA A 454 8.24 -18.62 1.77
N LYS A 455 8.96 -18.04 2.72
CA LYS A 455 10.07 -18.70 3.41
C LYS A 455 10.18 -18.19 4.84
N LEU A 456 10.79 -19.00 5.68
CA LEU A 456 11.25 -18.53 6.99
C LEU A 456 12.65 -17.94 6.85
N GLY A 457 13.04 -17.12 7.82
CA GLY A 457 14.38 -16.53 7.90
C GLY A 457 14.79 -16.30 9.34
N VAL A 458 16.08 -16.00 9.54
CA VAL A 458 16.61 -15.54 10.82
C VAL A 458 17.20 -14.14 10.65
N GLU A 459 16.62 -13.15 11.32
CA GLU A 459 17.11 -11.77 11.28
C GLU A 459 17.31 -11.25 12.70
N ARG A 460 18.55 -10.86 13.06
CA ARG A 460 18.88 -10.38 14.41
C ARG A 460 18.40 -11.34 15.52
N GLU A 461 18.65 -12.63 15.35
CA GLU A 461 18.20 -13.73 16.22
C GLU A 461 16.66 -13.92 16.30
N ARG A 462 15.90 -13.33 15.36
CA ARG A 462 14.44 -13.50 15.26
C ARG A 462 14.06 -14.38 14.09
N ILE A 463 13.11 -15.28 14.32
CA ILE A 463 12.38 -16.00 13.28
C ILE A 463 11.47 -14.99 12.58
N VAL A 464 11.68 -14.83 11.28
CA VAL A 464 10.85 -13.99 10.41
C VAL A 464 10.17 -14.85 9.35
N VAL A 465 9.04 -14.37 8.82
CA VAL A 465 8.43 -14.91 7.60
C VAL A 465 8.59 -13.88 6.48
N ARG A 466 9.03 -14.34 5.31
CA ARG A 466 9.11 -13.53 4.09
C ARG A 466 8.15 -14.11 3.07
N VAL A 467 7.47 -13.26 2.32
CA VAL A 467 6.37 -13.65 1.43
C VAL A 467 6.71 -13.21 0.01
N LYS A 468 6.41 -14.08 -0.96
CA LYS A 468 6.45 -13.76 -2.38
C LYS A 468 5.04 -13.45 -2.84
N TYR A 469 4.86 -12.24 -3.35
CA TYR A 469 3.62 -11.79 -3.95
C TYR A 469 3.73 -11.78 -5.46
N SER A 470 2.62 -12.09 -6.14
CA SER A 470 2.54 -12.02 -7.58
C SER A 470 1.29 -11.28 -8.04
N LEU A 471 1.41 -10.66 -9.21
CA LEU A 471 0.30 -10.18 -10.02
C LEU A 471 0.03 -11.21 -11.09
N LEU A 472 -1.25 -11.50 -11.32
CA LEU A 472 -1.68 -12.44 -12.34
C LEU A 472 -2.18 -11.68 -13.56
N ASN A 473 -1.97 -12.26 -14.74
CA ASN A 473 -2.82 -12.02 -15.89
C ASN A 473 -3.95 -13.04 -15.82
N TYR A 474 -5.18 -12.57 -15.93
CA TYR A 474 -6.40 -13.36 -15.81
C TYR A 474 -6.91 -13.78 -17.18
#